data_AF-A0A838J4I0-F1
#
_entry.id   AF-A0A838J4I0-F1
#
_cell.length_a   1.000
_cell.length_b   1.000
_cell.length_c   1.000
_cell.angle_alpha   90.00
_cell.angle_beta   90.00
_cell.angle_gamma   90.00
#
_symmetry.space_group_name_H-M   'P 1'
#
loop_
_entity.id
_entity.type
_entity.pdbx_description
1 polymer ?
#
loop_
_entity_poly.entity_id
_entity_poly.type
_entity_poly.pdbx_seq_one_letter_code
_entity_poly.pdbx_strand_id
1 'polypeptide(L)' 'HVPPVFNQAGELYSGVFYRELYRVLKRGGRLFHYIGDLNSKSSGTVTRGALKRLQEAGFKKVVRRPEAFGVVAYK' A
#
# COMPACT_ATOMS: atom_id res chain seq x y z
N HIS A 1 5.65 -15.59 13.40
CA HIS A 1 4.97 -15.66 12.09
C HIS A 1 6.03 -15.45 11.01
N VAL A 2 6.29 -16.44 10.17
CA VAL A 2 7.25 -16.34 9.03
C VAL A 2 6.47 -15.81 7.82
N PRO A 3 6.88 -14.72 7.14
CA PRO A 3 6.13 -14.19 6.02
C PRO A 3 6.35 -15.08 4.78
N PRO A 4 5.28 -15.46 4.06
CA PRO A 4 5.42 -16.22 2.85
C PRO A 4 6.14 -15.40 1.77
N VAL A 5 7.07 -16.10 1.13
CA VAL A 5 7.81 -15.85 -0.10
C VAL A 5 7.33 -14.66 -0.96
N PHE A 6 8.28 -13.73 -1.13
CA PHE A 6 8.34 -12.55 -2.00
C PHE A 6 7.87 -12.71 -3.46
N ASN A 7 7.47 -13.91 -3.91
CA ASN A 7 7.11 -14.17 -5.31
C ASN A 7 5.67 -13.73 -5.69
N GLN A 8 4.85 -13.37 -4.69
CA GLN A 8 3.51 -12.79 -4.88
C GLN A 8 3.47 -11.27 -4.63
N ALA A 9 4.63 -10.67 -4.32
CA ALA A 9 4.69 -9.29 -3.84
C ALA A 9 4.36 -8.26 -4.95
N GLY A 10 4.79 -8.50 -6.20
CA GLY A 10 4.56 -7.56 -7.31
C GLY A 10 3.09 -7.27 -7.60
N GLU A 11 2.24 -8.30 -7.57
CA GLU A 11 0.80 -8.16 -7.81
C GLU A 11 0.09 -7.41 -6.67
N LEU A 12 0.54 -7.59 -5.43
CA LEU A 12 0.05 -6.85 -4.26
C LEU A 12 0.41 -5.35 -4.33
N TYR A 13 1.42 -4.97 -5.12
CA TYR A 13 1.75 -3.58 -5.42
C TYR A 13 1.14 -3.07 -6.74
N SER A 14 0.30 -3.85 -7.42
CA SER A 14 -0.28 -3.48 -8.70
C SER A 14 -1.42 -2.47 -8.57
N GLY A 15 -1.57 -1.58 -9.55
CA GLY A 15 -2.69 -0.65 -9.60
C GLY A 15 -4.05 -1.36 -9.79
N VAL A 16 -4.06 -2.54 -10.41
CA VAL A 16 -5.27 -3.37 -10.53
C VAL A 16 -5.74 -3.82 -9.14
N PHE A 17 -4.84 -4.36 -8.32
CA PHE A 17 -5.16 -4.77 -6.97
C PHE A 17 -5.69 -3.63 -6.10
N TYR A 18 -5.05 -2.45 -6.13
CA TYR A 18 -5.53 -1.31 -5.36
C TYR A 18 -6.91 -0.79 -5.81
N ARG A 19 -7.24 -0.90 -7.10
CA ARG A 19 -8.59 -0.55 -7.61
C ARG A 19 -9.65 -1.51 -7.10
N GLU A 20 -9.37 -2.81 -7.05
CA GLU A 20 -10.29 -3.78 -6.47
C GLU A 20 -10.50 -3.55 -4.98
N LEU A 21 -9.44 -3.26 -4.23
CA LEU A 21 -9.54 -2.87 -2.83
C LEU A 21 -10.38 -1.61 -2.65
N TYR A 22 -10.16 -0.58 -3.48
CA TYR A 22 -10.96 0.64 -3.45
C TYR A 22 -12.44 0.33 -3.74
N ARG A 23 -12.75 -0.52 -4.72
CA ARG A 23 -14.12 -0.89 -5.11
C ARG A 23 -14.89 -1.52 -3.94
N VAL A 24 -14.29 -2.49 -3.24
CA VAL A 24 -14.97 -3.24 -2.17
C VAL A 24 -15.01 -2.51 -0.82
N LEU A 25 -14.12 -1.53 -0.62
CA LEU A 25 -14.06 -0.77 0.63
C LEU A 25 -15.32 0.10 0.81
N LYS A 26 -15.91 0.09 2.01
CA LYS A 26 -17.06 0.96 2.33
C LYS A 26 -16.71 2.46 2.18
N ARG A 27 -17.71 3.31 1.96
CA ARG A 27 -17.52 4.77 1.96
C ARG A 27 -16.92 5.24 3.29
N GLY A 28 -15.83 6.02 3.24
CA GLY A 28 -15.07 6.43 4.43
C GLY A 28 -14.19 5.34 5.05
N GLY A 29 -14.06 4.18 4.40
CA GLY A 29 -13.16 3.12 4.82
C GLY A 29 -11.69 3.49 4.64
N ARG A 30 -10.81 2.72 5.28
CA ARG A 30 -9.35 2.92 5.23
C ARG A 30 -8.66 1.59 4.96
N LEU A 31 -7.59 1.65 4.18
CA LEU A 31 -6.69 0.54 3.91
C LEU A 31 -5.36 0.79 4.62
N PHE A 32 -4.85 -0.19 5.33
CA PHE A 32 -3.46 -0.19 5.78
C PHE A 32 -2.66 -1.17 4.93
N HIS A 33 -1.54 -0.72 4.38
CA HIS A 33 -0.64 -1.56 3.59
C HIS A 33 0.75 -1.58 4.25
N TYR A 34 1.14 -2.76 4.71
CA TYR A 34 2.47 -3.02 5.26
C TYR A 34 3.49 -3.11 4.12
N ILE A 35 4.61 -2.39 4.23
CA ILE A 35 5.68 -2.36 3.23
C ILE A 35 7.00 -2.88 3.82
N GLY A 36 7.22 -2.66 5.12
CA GLY A 36 8.50 -2.88 5.80
C GLY A 36 9.17 -1.55 6.18
N ASP A 37 10.46 -1.58 6.48
CA ASP A 37 11.22 -0.38 6.88
C ASP A 37 11.26 0.66 5.75
N LEU A 38 10.46 1.71 5.89
CA LEU A 38 10.34 2.81 4.94
C LEU A 38 11.63 3.65 4.79
N ASN A 39 12.57 3.54 5.74
CA ASN A 39 13.84 4.27 5.72
C ASN A 39 14.93 3.53 4.94
N SER A 40 14.73 2.26 4.61
CA SER A 40 15.66 1.52 3.77
C SER A 40 15.58 1.97 2.30
N LYS A 41 16.71 1.93 1.57
CA LYS A 41 16.77 2.32 0.15
C LYS A 41 15.82 1.51 -0.74
N SER A 42 15.69 0.20 -0.49
CA SER A 42 14.82 -0.71 -1.24
C SER A 42 13.34 -0.37 -1.01
N SER A 43 12.91 -0.25 0.25
CA SER A 43 11.53 0.12 0.59
C SER A 43 11.17 1.53 0.16
N GLY A 44 12.12 2.47 0.08
CA GLY A 44 11.85 3.84 -0.38
C GLY A 44 11.26 3.88 -1.80
N THR A 45 11.78 3.06 -2.73
CA THR A 45 11.24 2.96 -4.10
C THR A 45 9.90 2.24 -4.14
N VAL A 46 9.75 1.15 -3.38
CA VAL A 46 8.47 0.43 -3.26
C VAL A 46 7.37 1.34 -2.70
N THR A 47 7.69 2.10 -1.64
CA THR A 47 6.78 3.04 -0.99
C THR A 47 6.31 4.12 -1.93
N ARG A 48 7.22 4.72 -2.72
CA ARG A 48 6.85 5.71 -3.74
C ARG A 48 5.91 5.14 -4.80
N GLY A 49 6.19 3.93 -5.28
CA GLY A 49 5.33 3.23 -6.24
C GLY A 49 3.95 2.91 -5.67
N ALA A 50 3.88 2.46 -4.41
CA ALA A 50 2.63 2.18 -3.72
C ALA A 50 1.79 3.45 -3.51
N LEU A 51 2.40 4.55 -3.05
CA LEU A 51 1.75 5.85 -2.88
C LEU A 51 1.08 6.32 -4.18
N LYS A 52 1.82 6.29 -5.28
CA LYS A 52 1.31 6.71 -6.60
C LYS A 52 0.12 5.86 -7.04
N ARG A 53 0.24 4.53 -6.98
CA ARG A 53 -0.82 3.62 -7.44
C ARG A 53 -2.06 3.64 -6.54
N LEU A 54 -1.90 3.87 -5.24
CA LEU A 54 -3.03 4.08 -4.31
C LEU A 54 -3.81 5.36 -4.68
N GLN A 55 -3.11 6.46 -5.00
CA GLN A 55 -3.78 7.68 -5.47
C GLN A 55 -4.50 7.45 -6.81
N GLU A 56 -3.84 6.79 -7.77
CA GLU A 56 -4.44 6.43 -9.07
C GLU A 56 -5.64 5.48 -8.94
N ALA A 57 -5.68 4.65 -7.89
CA ALA A 57 -6.82 3.78 -7.60
C ALA A 57 -8.04 4.52 -7.00
N GLY A 58 -7.90 5.78 -6.61
CA GLY A 58 -8.98 6.62 -6.10
C GLY A 58 -8.90 6.98 -4.61
N PHE A 59 -7.88 6.51 -3.89
CA PHE A 59 -7.70 6.90 -2.48
C PHE A 59 -7.31 8.38 -2.36
N LYS A 60 -8.15 9.17 -1.68
CA LYS A 60 -8.02 10.64 -1.60
C LYS A 60 -6.87 11.11 -0.72
N LYS A 61 -6.50 10.31 0.28
CA LYS A 61 -5.41 10.62 1.22
C LYS A 61 -4.59 9.36 1.44
N VAL A 62 -3.27 9.47 1.34
CA VAL A 62 -2.35 8.36 1.66
C VAL A 62 -1.27 8.90 2.59
N VAL A 63 -1.15 8.31 3.78
CA VAL A 63 -0.29 8.78 4.87
C VAL A 63 0.73 7.70 5.20
N ARG A 64 2.02 8.07 5.25
CA ARG A 64 3.07 7.17 5.74
C ARG A 64 2.95 7.00 7.25
N ARG A 65 3.14 5.77 7.72
CA ARG A 65 3.21 5.41 9.14
C ARG A 65 4.51 4.62 9.35
N PRO A 66 5.68 5.31 9.41
CA PRO A 66 6.98 4.65 9.60
C PRO A 66 7.03 3.79 10.86
N GLU A 67 6.37 4.22 11.93
CA GLU A 67 6.26 3.51 13.20
C GLU A 67 5.48 2.18 13.08
N ALA A 68 4.68 2.03 12.03
CA ALA A 68 3.94 0.81 11.72
C ALA A 68 4.48 0.11 10.47
N PHE A 69 5.62 0.54 9.92
CA PHE A 69 6.25 -0.06 8.74
C PHE A 69 5.33 -0.08 7.49
N GLY A 70 4.50 0.95 7.30
CA GLY A 70 3.51 0.95 6.23
C GLY A 70 2.87 2.29 5.90
N VAL A 71 1.76 2.24 5.15
CA VAL A 71 0.96 3.40 4.75
C VAL A 71 -0.53 3.18 5.03
N VAL A 72 -1.26 4.26 5.31
CA VAL A 72 -2.73 4.26 5.43
C VAL A 72 -3.34 5.05 4.28
N ALA A 73 -4.23 4.44 3.50
CA ALA A 73 -4.98 5.06 2.43
C ALA A 73 -6.46 5.22 2.81
N TYR A 74 -7.05 6.37 2.46
CA TYR A 74 -8.42 6.75 2.81
C TYR A 74 -9.27 6.83 1.53
N LYS A 75 -10.42 6.14 1.50
CA LYS A 75 -11.39 6.21 0.41
C LYS A 75 -12.27 7.45 0.53
#